data_AF-A0A924X2V3-F1
#
_entry.id   AF-A0A924X2V3-F1
#
_cell.length_a   1.000
_cell.length_b   1.000
_cell.length_c   1.000
_cell.angle_alpha   90.00
_cell.angle_beta   90.00
_cell.angle_gamma   90.00
#
_symmetry.space_group_name_H-M   'P 1'
#
loop_
_entity.id
_entity.type
_entity.pdbx_description
1 polymer ?
#
loop_
_entity_poly.entity_id
_entity_poly.type
_entity_poly.pdbx_seq_one_letter_code
_entity_poly.pdbx_strand_id
1 'polypeptide(L)'
;MARMVHPGLSSAQKAELWQRWKSEQSLSDIGRALGKHAGSVHGVLSANGGILPATRCRSSRSPSTVSREVSRNGGSTYRAVEADSMAWHQACRPKPCHLVKFPILQGIVARKLSINGSPVQIAGWLKQQYPEDGSMRISHETIY
;
A
#
# COMPACT_ATOMS: atom_id res chain seq x y z
N MET A 1 -18.47 44.77 17.42
CA MET A 1 -17.09 44.58 17.92
C MET A 1 -16.61 43.18 17.50
N ALA A 2 -15.65 43.08 16.59
CA ALA A 2 -15.12 41.79 16.15
C ALA A 2 -14.33 41.15 17.30
N ARG A 3 -14.72 39.94 17.74
CA ARG A 3 -13.88 39.11 18.61
C ARG A 3 -12.62 38.79 17.82
N MET A 4 -11.48 39.37 18.21
CA MET A 4 -10.19 38.96 17.69
C MET A 4 -9.97 37.49 18.07
N VAL A 5 -10.20 36.59 17.13
CA VAL A 5 -9.74 35.21 17.25
C VAL A 5 -8.21 35.31 17.25
N HIS A 6 -7.58 35.09 18.40
CA HIS A 6 -6.12 35.04 18.46
C HIS A 6 -5.66 33.95 17.47
N PRO A 7 -4.85 34.30 16.44
CA PRO A 7 -4.39 33.31 15.49
C PRO A 7 -3.61 32.22 16.24
N GLY A 8 -3.93 30.96 15.98
CA GLY A 8 -3.13 29.84 16.46
C GLY A 8 -1.68 29.94 15.97
N LEU A 9 -0.78 29.08 16.50
CA LEU A 9 0.63 29.06 16.09
C LEU A 9 0.76 28.96 14.56
N SER A 10 1.57 29.85 13.97
CA SER A 10 1.86 29.84 12.53
C SER A 10 2.61 28.56 12.12
N SER A 11 2.69 28.28 10.82
CA SER A 11 3.48 27.14 10.30
C SER A 11 4.95 27.25 10.72
N ALA A 12 5.53 28.44 10.68
CA ALA A 12 6.89 28.71 11.13
C ALA A 12 7.06 28.49 12.64
N GLN A 13 6.12 28.98 13.45
CA GLN A 13 6.16 28.78 14.91
C GLN A 13 5.97 27.31 15.29
N LYS A 14 5.13 26.56 14.55
CA LYS A 14 5.00 25.11 14.73
C LYS A 14 6.30 24.38 14.38
N ALA A 15 6.98 24.79 13.30
CA ALA A 15 8.26 24.19 12.92
C ALA A 15 9.32 24.45 14.00
N GLU A 16 9.41 25.69 14.51
CA GLU A 16 10.33 26.04 15.59
C GLU A 16 10.02 25.29 16.90
N LEU A 17 8.73 25.19 17.27
CA LEU A 17 8.27 24.39 18.40
C LEU A 17 8.81 22.96 18.31
N TRP A 18 8.65 22.32 17.16
CA TRP A 18 9.10 20.95 16.92
C TRP A 18 10.63 20.80 16.93
N GLN A 19 11.38 21.80 16.43
CA GLN A 19 12.85 21.80 16.53
C GLN A 19 13.30 21.87 18.00
N ARG A 20 12.71 22.76 18.79
CA ARG A 20 13.05 22.93 20.20
C ARG A 20 12.64 21.72 21.05
N TRP A 21 11.51 21.11 20.74
CA TRP A 21 11.09 19.83 21.34
C TRP A 21 12.09 18.71 21.04
N LYS A 22 12.58 18.63 19.79
CA LYS A 22 13.62 17.66 19.41
C LYS A 22 14.97 17.91 20.10
N SER A 23 15.26 19.16 20.45
CA SER A 23 16.41 19.56 21.29
C SER A 23 16.16 19.41 22.80
N GLU A 24 15.12 18.68 23.21
CA GLU A 24 14.79 18.38 24.61
C GLU A 24 14.53 19.61 25.50
N GLN A 25 14.10 20.74 24.90
CA GLN A 25 13.69 21.91 25.69
C GLN A 25 12.36 21.68 26.40
N SER A 26 12.20 22.28 27.59
CA SER A 26 10.96 22.19 28.35
C SER A 26 9.81 22.93 27.66
N LEU A 27 8.56 22.52 27.91
CA LEU A 27 7.36 23.17 27.36
C LEU A 27 7.30 24.67 27.70
N SER A 28 7.77 25.04 28.89
CA SER A 28 7.82 26.43 29.37
C SER A 28 8.86 27.27 28.62
N ASP A 29 10.04 26.70 28.32
CA ASP A 29 11.09 27.40 27.59
C ASP A 29 10.74 27.55 26.11
N ILE A 30 10.12 26.53 25.52
CA ILE A 30 9.56 26.61 24.16
C ILE A 30 8.47 27.68 24.10
N GLY A 31 7.56 27.72 25.09
CA GLY A 31 6.52 28.73 25.17
C GLY A 31 7.10 30.15 25.27
N ARG A 32 8.06 30.36 26.18
CA ARG A 32 8.73 31.66 26.34
C ARG A 32 9.41 32.11 25.05
N ALA A 33 10.09 31.20 24.36
CA ALA A 33 10.78 31.51 23.11
C ALA A 33 9.82 31.87 21.95
N LEU A 34 8.65 31.22 21.88
CA LEU A 34 7.64 31.49 20.85
C LEU A 34 6.72 32.68 21.21
N GLY A 35 6.86 33.27 22.39
CA GLY A 35 5.95 34.27 22.93
C GLY A 35 4.55 33.72 23.16
N LYS A 36 4.43 32.44 23.53
CA LYS A 36 3.16 31.72 23.73
C LYS A 36 3.11 31.05 25.10
N HIS A 37 1.90 30.85 25.61
CA HIS A 37 1.71 30.09 26.84
C HIS A 37 2.09 28.61 26.63
N ALA A 38 2.69 27.96 27.63
CA ALA A 38 3.12 26.56 27.57
C ALA A 38 1.96 25.60 27.20
N GLY A 39 0.74 25.92 27.60
CA GLY A 39 -0.46 25.15 27.20
C GLY A 39 -0.71 25.12 25.68
N SER A 40 -0.33 26.18 24.95
CA SER A 40 -0.42 26.19 23.48
C SER A 40 0.62 25.26 22.84
N VAL A 41 1.80 25.14 23.46
CA VAL A 41 2.84 24.20 23.03
C VAL A 41 2.37 22.77 23.26
N HIS A 42 1.84 22.49 24.47
CA HIS A 42 1.27 21.20 24.81
C HIS A 42 0.17 20.80 23.81
N GLY A 43 -0.77 21.69 23.48
CA GLY A 43 -1.86 21.36 22.55
C GLY A 43 -1.38 20.94 21.15
N VAL A 44 -0.26 21.50 20.67
CA VAL A 44 0.33 21.10 19.38
C VAL A 44 1.04 19.75 19.47
N LEU A 45 1.76 19.50 20.57
CA LEU A 45 2.46 18.24 20.79
C LEU A 45 1.48 17.08 20.98
N SER A 46 0.42 17.27 21.78
CA SER A 46 -0.57 16.22 22.07
C SER A 46 -1.33 15.76 20.83
N ALA A 47 -1.53 16.64 19.85
CA ALA A 47 -2.19 16.29 18.58
C ALA A 47 -1.44 15.22 17.78
N ASN A 48 -0.12 15.07 17.98
CA ASN A 48 0.70 14.04 17.34
C ASN A 48 1.36 13.10 18.38
N GLY A 49 0.88 13.11 19.63
CA GLY A 49 1.45 12.29 20.71
C GLY A 49 2.92 12.61 21.04
N GLY A 50 3.40 13.82 20.75
CA GLY A 50 4.81 14.22 20.94
C GLY A 50 5.76 13.70 19.86
N ILE A 51 5.26 13.00 18.85
CA ILE A 51 6.03 12.56 17.68
C ILE A 51 5.95 13.63 16.60
N LEU A 52 7.11 14.02 16.07
CA LEU A 52 7.20 14.99 14.98
C LEU A 52 6.41 14.47 13.75
N PRO A 53 5.38 15.19 13.26
CA PRO A 53 4.69 14.80 12.05
C PRO A 53 5.63 14.79 10.85
N ALA A 54 5.46 13.81 9.98
CA ALA A 54 6.20 13.75 8.73
C ALA A 54 5.96 15.02 7.89
N THR A 55 7.01 15.50 7.23
CA THR A 55 6.91 16.62 6.28
C THR A 55 5.90 16.27 5.19
N ARG A 56 4.93 17.15 4.97
CA ARG A 56 3.97 16.97 3.87
C ARG A 56 4.69 17.12 2.54
N CYS A 57 4.79 16.03 1.80
CA CYS A 57 5.32 16.00 0.44
C CYS A 57 4.18 15.74 -0.56
N ARG A 58 4.32 16.24 -1.78
CA ARG A 58 3.45 15.82 -2.88
C ARG A 58 3.75 14.37 -3.24
N SER A 59 2.70 13.61 -3.54
CA SER A 59 2.84 12.27 -4.09
C SER A 59 3.58 12.32 -5.42
N SER A 60 4.49 11.38 -5.67
CA SER A 60 5.13 11.19 -6.98
C SER A 60 4.21 10.55 -8.02
N ARG A 61 3.02 10.10 -7.61
CA ARG A 61 2.02 9.49 -8.50
C ARG A 61 1.33 10.56 -9.36
N SER A 62 1.02 10.20 -10.60
CA SER A 62 0.17 11.03 -11.47
C SER A 62 -1.17 11.31 -10.78
N PRO A 63 -1.72 12.55 -10.86
CA PRO A 63 -3.06 12.86 -10.37
C PRO A 63 -4.13 11.92 -10.94
N SER A 64 -3.94 11.46 -12.19
CA SER A 64 -4.86 10.51 -12.83
C SER A 64 -4.87 9.13 -12.17
N THR A 65 -3.78 8.72 -11.50
CA THR A 65 -3.71 7.47 -10.75
C THR A 65 -4.60 7.54 -9.51
N VAL A 66 -4.46 8.63 -8.74
CA VAL A 66 -5.28 8.88 -7.53
C VAL A 66 -6.75 9.05 -7.91
N SER A 67 -7.04 9.85 -8.95
CA SER A 67 -8.43 10.05 -9.40
C SER A 67 -9.09 8.74 -9.83
N ARG A 68 -8.37 7.87 -10.56
CA ARG A 68 -8.90 6.55 -10.96
C ARG A 68 -9.08 5.61 -9.77
N GLU A 69 -8.20 5.65 -8.78
CA GLU A 69 -8.33 4.86 -7.55
C GLU A 69 -9.54 5.31 -6.72
N VAL A 70 -9.67 6.61 -6.48
CA VAL A 70 -10.84 7.20 -5.80
C VAL A 70 -12.13 6.87 -6.56
N SER A 71 -12.16 7.07 -7.88
CA SER A 71 -13.35 6.79 -8.70
C SER A 71 -13.75 5.30 -8.67
N ARG A 72 -12.79 4.37 -8.66
CA ARG A 72 -13.08 2.92 -8.58
C ARG A 72 -13.59 2.50 -7.20
N ASN A 73 -13.19 3.19 -6.14
CA ASN A 73 -13.47 2.83 -4.76
C ASN A 73 -14.48 3.77 -4.07
N GLY A 74 -15.51 4.22 -4.81
CA GLY A 74 -16.64 4.97 -4.24
C GLY A 74 -16.65 6.48 -4.52
N GLY A 75 -15.66 7.03 -5.23
CA GLY A 75 -15.66 8.42 -5.68
C GLY A 75 -15.77 9.40 -4.51
N SER A 76 -16.88 10.16 -4.47
CA SER A 76 -17.16 11.11 -3.39
C SER A 76 -17.38 10.46 -2.02
N THR A 77 -17.72 9.17 -1.98
CA THR A 77 -17.91 8.40 -0.75
C THR A 77 -16.71 7.51 -0.42
N TYR A 78 -15.52 7.80 -0.97
CA TYR A 78 -14.31 7.00 -0.78
C TYR A 78 -14.00 6.72 0.70
N ARG A 79 -13.76 5.44 1.02
CA ARG A 79 -13.29 4.97 2.33
C ARG A 79 -12.05 4.11 2.15
N ALA A 80 -10.93 4.55 2.74
CA ALA A 80 -9.65 3.84 2.62
C ALA A 80 -9.72 2.38 3.11
N VAL A 81 -10.46 2.11 4.19
CA VAL A 81 -10.63 0.76 4.76
C VAL A 81 -11.37 -0.18 3.80
N GLU A 82 -12.41 0.33 3.14
CA GLU A 82 -13.17 -0.43 2.15
C GLU A 82 -12.34 -0.67 0.89
N ALA A 83 -11.63 0.35 0.42
CA ALA A 83 -10.72 0.25 -0.72
C ALA A 83 -9.63 -0.80 -0.50
N ASP A 84 -9.03 -0.86 0.70
CA ASP A 84 -8.03 -1.87 1.07
C ASP A 84 -8.64 -3.27 1.10
N SER A 85 -9.83 -3.42 1.71
CA SER A 85 -10.56 -4.70 1.73
C SER A 85 -10.88 -5.19 0.32
N MET A 86 -11.32 -4.31 -0.57
CA MET A 86 -11.56 -4.62 -1.98
C MET A 86 -10.27 -5.01 -2.71
N ALA A 87 -9.16 -4.34 -2.41
CA ALA A 87 -7.86 -4.69 -2.98
C ALA A 87 -7.44 -6.11 -2.57
N TRP A 88 -7.63 -6.48 -1.30
CA TRP A 88 -7.43 -7.85 -0.83
C TRP A 88 -8.31 -8.87 -1.55
N HIS A 89 -9.60 -8.60 -1.71
CA HIS A 89 -10.50 -9.47 -2.46
C HIS A 89 -10.10 -9.62 -3.94
N GLN A 90 -9.61 -8.54 -4.57
CA GLN A 90 -9.19 -8.54 -5.97
C GLN A 90 -7.78 -9.09 -6.20
N ALA A 91 -6.93 -9.11 -5.17
CA ALA A 91 -5.59 -9.69 -5.24
C ALA A 91 -5.64 -11.20 -5.54
N CYS A 92 -6.73 -11.87 -5.17
CA CYS A 92 -7.00 -13.24 -5.58
C CYS A 92 -7.08 -13.34 -7.10
N ARG A 93 -6.22 -14.19 -7.71
CA ARG A 93 -6.19 -14.41 -9.16
C ARG A 93 -7.59 -14.81 -9.65
N PRO A 94 -8.28 -14.00 -10.47
CA PRO A 94 -9.68 -14.27 -10.84
C PRO A 94 -9.82 -15.41 -11.85
N LYS A 95 -8.73 -15.81 -12.52
CA LYS A 95 -8.74 -16.87 -13.53
C LYS A 95 -8.23 -18.17 -12.93
N PRO A 96 -8.99 -19.28 -13.00
CA PRO A 96 -8.48 -20.57 -12.59
C PRO A 96 -7.20 -20.89 -13.36
N CYS A 97 -6.22 -21.45 -12.66
CA CYS A 97 -4.95 -21.83 -13.28
C CYS A 97 -5.19 -22.89 -14.36
N HIS A 98 -4.30 -22.94 -15.34
CA HIS A 98 -4.46 -23.79 -16.52
C HIS A 98 -4.61 -25.27 -16.15
N LEU A 99 -3.85 -25.75 -15.15
CA LEU A 99 -3.91 -27.13 -14.68
C LEU A 99 -5.28 -27.49 -14.09
N VAL A 100 -5.92 -26.58 -13.35
CA VAL A 100 -7.28 -26.80 -12.81
C VAL A 100 -8.32 -26.88 -13.93
N LYS A 101 -8.12 -26.15 -15.03
CA LYS A 101 -9.03 -26.21 -16.19
C LYS A 101 -8.93 -27.53 -16.96
N PHE A 102 -7.77 -28.21 -16.92
CA PHE A 102 -7.50 -29.42 -17.69
C PHE A 102 -7.06 -30.56 -16.76
N PRO A 103 -8.01 -31.30 -16.14
CA PRO A 103 -7.70 -32.35 -15.16
C PRO A 103 -6.81 -33.46 -15.70
N ILE A 104 -6.92 -33.77 -17.01
CA ILE A 104 -6.07 -34.75 -17.68
C ILE A 104 -4.60 -34.29 -17.67
N LEU A 105 -4.36 -33.04 -18.07
CA LEU A 105 -3.04 -32.43 -18.04
C LEU A 105 -2.48 -32.40 -16.60
N GLN A 106 -3.30 -32.00 -15.63
CA GLN A 106 -2.90 -31.99 -14.22
C GLN A 106 -2.45 -33.38 -13.74
N GLY A 107 -3.21 -34.43 -14.07
CA GLY A 107 -2.86 -35.80 -13.71
C GLY A 107 -1.56 -36.27 -14.38
N ILE A 108 -1.31 -35.86 -15.63
CA ILE A 108 -0.06 -36.16 -16.33
C ILE A 108 1.13 -35.46 -15.66
N VAL A 109 1.00 -34.16 -15.38
CA VAL A 109 2.05 -33.37 -14.72
C VAL A 109 2.35 -33.95 -13.34
N ALA A 110 1.33 -34.29 -12.54
CA ALA A 110 1.50 -34.91 -11.23
C ALA A 110 2.26 -36.25 -11.29
N ARG A 111 1.89 -37.13 -12.25
CA ARG A 111 2.60 -38.40 -12.46
C ARG A 111 4.05 -38.22 -12.93
N LYS A 112 4.32 -37.18 -13.72
CA LYS A 112 5.67 -36.87 -14.20
C LYS A 112 6.55 -36.26 -13.09
N LEU A 113 5.97 -35.42 -12.24
CA LEU A 113 6.66 -34.89 -11.06
C LEU A 113 6.96 -36.00 -10.04
N SER A 114 6.08 -36.98 -9.86
CA SER A 114 6.32 -38.09 -8.92
C SER A 114 7.47 -39.02 -9.33
N ILE A 115 7.90 -38.99 -10.59
CA ILE A 115 9.07 -39.72 -11.10
C ILE A 115 10.29 -38.80 -11.29
N ASN A 116 10.37 -37.70 -10.53
CA ASN A 116 11.45 -36.71 -10.55
C ASN A 116 11.67 -36.02 -11.92
N GLY A 117 10.61 -35.83 -12.71
CA GLY A 117 10.69 -35.04 -13.94
C GLY A 117 10.85 -33.55 -13.66
N SER A 118 11.79 -32.88 -14.33
CA SER A 118 11.94 -31.42 -14.25
C SER A 118 10.78 -30.71 -14.97
N PRO A 119 10.23 -29.60 -14.45
CA PRO A 119 9.19 -28.78 -15.12
C PRO A 119 9.52 -28.44 -16.59
N VAL A 120 10.78 -28.17 -16.89
CA VAL A 120 11.25 -27.89 -18.26
C VAL A 120 11.12 -29.12 -19.15
N GLN A 121 11.50 -30.30 -18.65
CA GLN A 121 11.38 -31.58 -19.37
C GLN A 121 9.91 -31.98 -19.57
N ILE A 122 9.06 -31.75 -18.57
CA ILE A 122 7.64 -32.07 -18.63
C ILE A 122 6.95 -31.23 -19.72
N ALA A 123 7.19 -29.91 -19.73
CA ALA A 123 6.64 -29.02 -20.75
C ALA A 123 7.13 -29.39 -22.17
N GLY A 124 8.41 -29.72 -22.32
CA GLY A 124 8.97 -30.19 -23.59
C GLY A 124 8.37 -31.52 -24.05
N TRP A 125 8.24 -32.48 -23.14
CA TRP A 125 7.64 -33.79 -23.41
C TRP A 125 6.16 -33.67 -23.82
N LEU A 126 5.38 -32.82 -23.14
CA LEU A 126 3.98 -32.55 -23.49
C LEU A 126 3.84 -32.04 -24.93
N LYS A 127 4.71 -31.12 -25.35
CA LYS A 127 4.72 -30.58 -26.71
C LYS A 127 5.03 -31.66 -27.77
N GLN A 128 5.85 -32.64 -27.44
CA GLN A 128 6.20 -33.74 -28.36
C GLN A 128 5.13 -34.83 -28.42
N GLN A 129 4.52 -35.18 -27.28
CA GLN A 129 3.52 -36.27 -27.23
C GLN A 129 2.14 -35.85 -27.70
N TYR A 130 1.79 -34.56 -27.56
CA TYR A 130 0.48 -34.02 -27.93
C TYR A 130 0.62 -32.82 -28.88
N PRO A 131 1.13 -33.02 -30.11
CA PRO A 131 1.40 -31.92 -31.04
C PRO A 131 0.12 -31.16 -31.47
N GLU A 132 -0.97 -31.91 -31.66
CA GLU A 132 -2.26 -31.38 -32.14
C GLU A 132 -3.16 -30.83 -31.03
N ASP A 133 -2.89 -31.15 -29.76
CA ASP A 133 -3.70 -30.70 -28.62
C ASP A 133 -3.15 -29.38 -28.02
N GLY A 134 -3.84 -28.28 -28.33
CA GLY A 134 -3.49 -26.96 -27.79
C GLY A 134 -3.59 -26.86 -26.26
N SER A 135 -4.42 -27.69 -25.61
CA SER A 135 -4.57 -27.70 -24.15
C SER A 135 -3.37 -28.32 -23.43
N MET A 136 -2.48 -29.01 -24.14
CA MET A 136 -1.26 -29.59 -23.57
C MET A 136 -0.06 -28.64 -23.64
N ARG A 137 -0.23 -27.46 -24.24
CA ARG A 137 0.82 -26.44 -24.41
C ARG A 137 0.89 -25.55 -23.18
N ILE A 138 1.76 -25.90 -22.23
CA ILE A 138 2.07 -25.08 -21.05
C ILE A 138 3.55 -24.69 -21.00
N SER A 139 3.85 -23.54 -20.38
CA SER A 139 5.21 -23.20 -19.99
C SER A 139 5.62 -23.97 -18.73
N HIS A 140 6.92 -24.16 -18.51
CA HIS A 140 7.42 -24.73 -17.25
C HIS A 140 7.07 -23.88 -16.02
N GLU A 141 6.94 -22.57 -16.19
CA GLU A 141 6.41 -21.65 -15.16
C GLU A 141 4.95 -21.94 -14.75
N THR A 142 4.20 -22.70 -15.55
CA THR A 142 2.84 -23.12 -15.19
C THR A 142 2.84 -24.32 -14.23
N ILE A 143 3.98 -25.00 -14.10
CA ILE A 143 4.16 -26.20 -13.26
C ILE A 143 4.72 -25.82 -11.88
N TYR A 144 5.48 -24.72 -11.77
CA TYR A 144 5.83 -24.12 -10.48
C TYR A 144 4.60 -23.55 -9.76
#